data_AF-A0A9P4NEZ1-F1
#
_entry.id   AF-A0A9P4NEZ1-F1
#
_cell.length_a   1.000
_cell.length_b   1.000
_cell.length_c   1.000
_cell.angle_alpha   90.00
_cell.angle_beta   90.00
_cell.angle_gamma   90.00
#
_symmetry.space_group_name_H-M   'P 1'
#
loop_
_entity.id
_entity.type
_entity.pdbx_description
1 polymer ?
#
loop_
_entity_poly.entity_id
_entity_poly.type
_entity_poly.pdbx_seq_one_letter_code
_entity_poly.pdbx_strand_id
1 'polypeptide(L)'
;MRRETPELNEHEALRHYQTTYSLYRTTKDPKWSTHKVLLNLGARDIMIMYLLLAVSLNDYSLRGGQSTSSREAENHFQLGAQLLITRMDFAVDGNTIAIMAAFFFIYLYVSKRKYTAPQRLSQLSRRILDFVRTHDLVFDCVDSASICHQSQTEETAVYSRSLLARLIMWILDEDVKCGFPGSGGDFARYLAQRSTKTKAIYDASRNALGDYWGNGYPHSQMLDDDQNSTVLEFLWALMPLWQDINDLSGVGGNYDTLKSQIEQRFRTLEEHSSTITKPRPRILVNADYDVVLFNALRVYQFRSTISDMRIDTPPEIQASLKIILTIIQ
;
A
#
# COMPACT_ATOMS: atom_id res chain seq x y z
N MET A 1 -16.64 -30.69 -24.02
CA MET A 1 -15.65 -29.66 -24.39
C MET A 1 -15.36 -28.80 -23.16
N ARG A 2 -14.43 -29.22 -22.30
CA ARG A 2 -13.85 -28.31 -21.30
C ARG A 2 -12.82 -27.47 -22.06
N ARG A 3 -12.99 -26.15 -22.10
CA ARG A 3 -11.90 -25.27 -22.51
C ARG A 3 -10.86 -25.34 -21.40
N GLU A 4 -9.80 -26.11 -21.61
CA GLU A 4 -8.57 -25.99 -20.83
C GLU A 4 -8.07 -24.56 -21.06
N THR A 5 -8.15 -23.73 -20.03
CA THR A 5 -7.46 -22.45 -20.01
C THR A 5 -5.97 -22.74 -20.13
N PRO A 6 -5.26 -22.14 -21.10
CA PRO A 6 -3.85 -22.39 -21.27
C PRO A 6 -3.11 -22.06 -19.97
N GLU A 7 -2.27 -22.98 -19.51
CA GLU A 7 -1.30 -22.72 -18.44
C GLU A 7 -0.48 -21.51 -18.87
N LEU A 8 -0.66 -20.37 -18.19
CA LEU A 8 0.07 -19.15 -18.51
C LEU A 8 1.55 -19.39 -18.18
N ASN A 9 2.44 -19.19 -19.15
CA ASN A 9 3.87 -19.35 -18.88
C ASN A 9 4.38 -18.20 -17.98
N GLU A 10 5.41 -18.45 -17.18
CA GLU A 10 6.00 -17.43 -16.29
C GLU A 10 6.43 -16.16 -17.04
N HIS A 11 6.85 -16.30 -18.31
CA HIS A 11 7.22 -15.15 -19.15
C HIS A 11 6.04 -14.24 -19.47
N GLU A 12 4.85 -14.79 -19.71
CA GLU A 12 3.61 -14.06 -19.91
C GLU A 12 3.15 -13.41 -18.61
N ALA A 13 3.30 -14.09 -17.48
CA ALA A 13 3.05 -13.49 -16.17
C ALA A 13 3.98 -12.30 -15.91
N LEU A 14 5.28 -12.40 -16.22
CA LEU A 14 6.21 -11.29 -16.10
C LEU A 14 5.87 -10.13 -17.04
N ARG A 15 5.50 -10.44 -18.29
CA ARG A 15 5.04 -9.45 -19.24
C ARG A 15 3.78 -8.74 -18.71
N HIS A 16 2.80 -9.49 -18.23
CA HIS A 16 1.58 -8.93 -17.62
C HIS A 16 1.92 -8.00 -16.45
N TYR A 17 2.86 -8.40 -15.58
CA TYR A 17 3.29 -7.57 -14.47
C TYR A 17 3.84 -6.21 -14.96
N GLN A 18 4.70 -6.26 -15.98
CA GLN A 18 5.34 -5.09 -16.57
C GLN A 18 4.38 -4.18 -17.34
N THR A 19 3.51 -4.75 -18.17
CA THR A 19 2.75 -3.99 -19.16
C THR A 19 1.31 -3.73 -18.78
N THR A 20 0.81 -4.36 -17.71
CA THR A 20 -0.61 -4.26 -17.35
C THR A 20 -0.78 -4.07 -15.86
N TYR A 21 -0.21 -4.96 -15.03
CA TYR A 21 -0.35 -4.88 -13.58
C TYR A 21 0.19 -3.57 -13.02
N SER A 22 1.44 -3.22 -13.38
CA SER A 22 2.09 -2.03 -12.85
C SER A 22 1.33 -0.74 -13.22
N LEU A 23 0.82 -0.64 -14.45
CA LEU A 23 0.16 0.55 -14.99
C LEU A 23 -1.11 0.96 -14.24
N TYR A 24 -1.87 0.01 -13.69
CA TYR A 24 -3.07 0.37 -12.93
C TYR A 24 -2.78 0.61 -11.44
N ARG A 25 -1.57 0.22 -10.98
CA ARG A 25 -1.13 0.37 -9.59
C ARG A 25 -0.32 1.63 -9.35
N THR A 26 0.21 2.22 -10.40
CA THR A 26 0.90 3.51 -10.35
C THR A 26 0.60 4.32 -11.59
N THR A 27 0.42 5.62 -11.40
CA THR A 27 0.37 6.57 -12.51
C THR A 27 1.76 6.95 -13.03
N LYS A 28 2.84 6.50 -12.35
CA LYS A 28 4.24 6.73 -12.76
C LYS A 28 4.57 5.97 -14.03
N ASP A 29 5.48 6.50 -14.83
CA ASP A 29 6.09 5.75 -15.93
C ASP A 29 6.56 4.39 -15.38
N PRO A 30 6.05 3.26 -15.89
CA PRO A 30 6.41 1.94 -15.39
C PRO A 30 7.91 1.73 -15.33
N LYS A 31 8.68 2.28 -16.28
CA LYS A 31 10.14 2.15 -16.34
C LYS A 31 10.84 2.76 -15.13
N TRP A 32 10.26 3.78 -14.53
CA TRP A 32 10.86 4.56 -13.44
C TRP A 32 10.10 4.40 -12.11
N SER A 33 9.17 3.45 -12.05
CA SER A 33 8.27 3.23 -10.91
C SER A 33 8.85 2.32 -9.82
N THR A 34 8.25 2.36 -8.62
CA THR A 34 8.54 1.39 -7.55
C THR A 34 8.31 -0.05 -8.03
N HIS A 35 7.32 -0.32 -8.89
CA HIS A 35 7.11 -1.67 -9.42
C HIS A 35 8.26 -2.16 -10.29
N LYS A 36 8.96 -1.26 -11.01
CA LYS A 36 10.19 -1.64 -11.70
C LYS A 36 11.34 -1.92 -10.72
N VAL A 37 11.43 -1.17 -9.63
CA VAL A 37 12.38 -1.48 -8.53
C VAL A 37 12.11 -2.88 -7.97
N LEU A 38 10.85 -3.21 -7.66
CA LEU A 38 10.46 -4.53 -7.16
C LEU A 38 10.71 -5.66 -8.17
N LEU A 39 10.51 -5.39 -9.46
CA LEU A 39 10.84 -6.36 -10.50
C LEU A 39 12.36 -6.61 -10.57
N ASN A 40 13.18 -5.57 -10.51
CA ASN A 40 14.63 -5.71 -10.48
C ASN A 40 15.10 -6.46 -9.21
N LEU A 41 14.42 -6.24 -8.08
CA LEU A 41 14.64 -7.01 -6.85
C LEU A 41 14.28 -8.50 -7.06
N GLY A 42 13.13 -8.79 -7.67
CA GLY A 42 12.73 -10.15 -8.03
C GLY A 42 13.74 -10.87 -8.93
N ALA A 43 14.36 -10.15 -9.87
CA ALA A 43 15.42 -10.72 -10.72
C ALA A 43 16.68 -11.16 -9.93
N ARG A 44 16.86 -10.67 -8.71
CA ARG A 44 18.01 -11.00 -7.83
C ARG A 44 17.62 -11.89 -6.64
N ASP A 45 16.33 -11.93 -6.29
CA ASP A 45 15.83 -12.68 -5.15
C ASP A 45 14.64 -13.57 -5.54
N ILE A 46 14.88 -14.88 -5.51
CA ILE A 46 13.91 -15.90 -5.91
C ILE A 46 12.62 -15.88 -5.09
N MET A 47 12.69 -15.51 -3.80
CA MET A 47 11.50 -15.34 -2.96
C MET A 47 10.58 -14.27 -3.52
N ILE A 48 11.16 -13.14 -3.91
CA ILE A 48 10.43 -12.02 -4.49
C ILE A 48 9.90 -12.38 -5.87
N MET A 49 10.68 -13.08 -6.69
CA MET A 49 10.22 -13.55 -8.00
C MET A 49 8.97 -14.44 -7.86
N TYR A 50 8.99 -15.41 -6.95
CA TYR A 50 7.83 -16.27 -6.72
C TYR A 50 6.59 -15.49 -6.29
N LEU A 51 6.72 -14.58 -5.33
CA LEU A 51 5.57 -13.78 -4.87
C LEU A 51 5.07 -12.82 -5.96
N LEU A 52 5.95 -12.25 -6.77
CA LEU A 52 5.59 -11.40 -7.91
C LEU A 52 4.82 -12.20 -8.96
N LEU A 53 5.29 -13.40 -9.33
CA LEU A 53 4.60 -14.29 -10.27
C LEU A 53 3.22 -14.69 -9.74
N ALA A 54 3.11 -15.02 -8.46
CA ALA A 54 1.83 -15.35 -7.83
C ALA A 54 0.81 -14.21 -7.96
N VAL A 55 1.23 -12.98 -7.68
CA VAL A 55 0.39 -11.78 -7.82
C VAL A 55 0.00 -11.56 -9.27
N SER A 56 0.94 -11.66 -10.20
CA SER A 56 0.71 -11.40 -11.62
C SER A 56 -0.25 -12.43 -12.24
N LEU A 57 -0.03 -13.71 -11.98
CA LEU A 57 -0.88 -14.80 -12.44
C LEU A 57 -2.30 -14.69 -11.87
N ASN A 58 -2.43 -14.38 -10.58
CA ASN A 58 -3.74 -14.20 -9.95
C ASN A 58 -4.50 -13.02 -10.58
N ASP A 59 -3.85 -11.87 -10.77
CA ASP A 59 -4.48 -10.72 -11.43
C ASP A 59 -4.90 -11.03 -12.88
N TYR A 60 -4.02 -11.70 -13.64
CA TYR A 60 -4.31 -12.11 -15.01
C TYR A 60 -5.56 -13.01 -15.08
N SER A 61 -5.62 -14.04 -14.23
CA SER A 61 -6.78 -14.95 -14.14
C SER A 61 -8.07 -14.22 -13.77
N LEU A 62 -8.02 -13.31 -12.78
CA LEU A 62 -9.19 -12.53 -12.36
C LEU A 62 -9.72 -11.63 -13.49
N ARG A 63 -8.82 -11.00 -14.24
CA ARG A 63 -9.19 -10.18 -15.42
C ARG A 63 -9.77 -11.01 -16.56
N GLY A 64 -9.36 -12.26 -16.68
CA GLY A 64 -9.96 -13.25 -17.59
C GLY A 64 -11.33 -13.78 -17.15
N GLY A 65 -11.88 -13.29 -16.03
CA GLY A 65 -13.18 -13.72 -15.49
C GLY A 65 -13.12 -15.00 -14.66
N GLN A 66 -11.94 -15.51 -14.32
CA GLN A 66 -11.82 -16.66 -13.42
C GLN A 66 -12.13 -16.22 -11.99
N SER A 67 -12.92 -17.02 -11.27
CA SER A 67 -13.36 -16.67 -9.91
C SER A 67 -12.37 -17.04 -8.80
N THR A 68 -11.30 -17.75 -9.14
CA THR A 68 -10.29 -18.27 -8.20
C THR A 68 -8.88 -18.09 -8.76
N SER A 69 -7.91 -17.93 -7.87
CA SER A 69 -6.47 -17.96 -8.22
C SER A 69 -6.15 -19.25 -8.98
N SER A 70 -5.30 -19.16 -10.00
CA SER A 70 -4.84 -20.35 -10.71
C SER A 70 -3.99 -21.23 -9.77
N ARG A 71 -3.90 -22.52 -10.09
CA ARG A 71 -3.07 -23.46 -9.30
C ARG A 71 -1.60 -23.01 -9.33
N GLU A 72 -1.17 -22.50 -10.47
CA GLU A 72 0.19 -22.01 -10.71
C GLU A 72 0.49 -20.79 -9.83
N ALA A 73 -0.45 -19.84 -9.71
CA ALA A 73 -0.32 -18.69 -8.82
C ALA A 73 -0.21 -19.11 -7.34
N GLU A 74 -1.03 -20.08 -6.92
CA GLU A 74 -0.97 -20.62 -5.55
C GLU A 74 0.34 -21.36 -5.27
N ASN A 75 0.86 -22.13 -6.23
CA ASN A 75 2.15 -22.81 -6.10
C ASN A 75 3.29 -21.80 -5.89
N HIS A 76 3.35 -20.75 -6.70
CA HIS A 76 4.35 -19.70 -6.53
C HIS A 76 4.18 -18.96 -5.20
N PHE A 77 2.95 -18.69 -4.79
CA PHE A 77 2.69 -18.07 -3.49
C PHE A 77 3.23 -18.91 -2.33
N GLN A 78 2.98 -20.23 -2.36
CA GLN A 78 3.45 -21.15 -1.32
C GLN A 78 4.98 -21.24 -1.26
N LEU A 79 5.63 -21.35 -2.43
CA LEU A 79 7.10 -21.37 -2.50
C LEU A 79 7.71 -20.08 -1.96
N GLY A 80 7.19 -18.92 -2.36
CA GLY A 80 7.63 -17.62 -1.86
C GLY A 80 7.40 -17.44 -0.36
N ALA A 81 6.23 -17.82 0.15
CA ALA A 81 5.90 -17.74 1.57
C ALA A 81 6.79 -18.67 2.43
N GLN A 82 7.09 -19.88 1.95
CA GLN A 82 7.99 -20.81 2.66
C GLN A 82 9.42 -20.27 2.75
N LEU A 83 9.92 -19.65 1.69
CA LEU A 83 11.21 -18.97 1.69
C LEU A 83 11.23 -17.79 2.66
N LEU A 84 10.13 -17.03 2.74
CA LEU A 84 9.99 -15.94 3.72
C LEU A 84 10.10 -16.46 5.16
N ILE A 85 9.34 -17.50 5.50
CA ILE A 85 9.36 -18.11 6.85
C ILE A 85 10.78 -18.55 7.19
N THR A 86 11.41 -19.30 6.29
CA THR A 86 12.79 -19.77 6.46
C THR A 86 13.74 -18.59 6.69
N ARG A 87 13.61 -17.53 5.90
CA ARG A 87 14.49 -16.36 6.01
C ARG A 87 14.27 -15.54 7.27
N MET A 88 13.03 -15.49 7.78
CA MET A 88 12.72 -14.85 9.06
C MET A 88 13.30 -15.63 10.25
N ASP A 89 13.33 -16.97 10.18
CA ASP A 89 13.87 -17.82 11.24
C ASP A 89 15.41 -17.80 11.32
N PHE A 90 16.09 -17.59 10.19
CA PHE A 90 17.56 -17.56 10.08
C PHE A 90 18.12 -16.16 9.85
N ALA A 91 17.36 -15.10 10.16
CA ALA A 91 17.73 -13.74 9.80
C ALA A 91 19.11 -13.34 10.38
N VAL A 92 20.07 -13.16 9.48
CA VAL A 92 21.31 -12.41 9.68
C VAL A 92 21.09 -11.02 9.08
N ASP A 93 21.64 -9.98 9.72
CA ASP A 93 21.62 -8.59 9.27
C ASP A 93 21.89 -8.48 7.75
N GLY A 94 20.92 -7.97 6.98
CA GLY A 94 21.11 -7.68 5.55
C GLY A 94 19.93 -7.94 4.60
N ASN A 95 18.85 -8.63 5.02
CA ASN A 95 17.74 -9.03 4.12
C ASN A 95 16.42 -8.26 4.31
N THR A 96 16.41 -7.16 5.05
CA THR A 96 15.20 -6.41 5.43
C THR A 96 14.36 -5.95 4.24
N ILE A 97 14.98 -5.41 3.19
CA ILE A 97 14.26 -4.93 1.99
C ILE A 97 13.49 -6.06 1.31
N ALA A 98 14.12 -7.23 1.15
CA ALA A 98 13.47 -8.38 0.55
C ALA A 98 12.32 -8.86 1.44
N ILE A 99 12.51 -8.95 2.75
CA ILE A 99 11.43 -9.36 3.67
C ILE A 99 10.23 -8.40 3.59
N MET A 100 10.48 -7.09 3.62
CA MET A 100 9.41 -6.08 3.51
C MET A 100 8.73 -6.12 2.13
N ALA A 101 9.49 -6.29 1.05
CA ALA A 101 8.92 -6.48 -0.28
C ALA A 101 8.05 -7.75 -0.37
N ALA A 102 8.46 -8.85 0.27
CA ALA A 102 7.66 -10.07 0.35
C ALA A 102 6.35 -9.84 1.11
N PHE A 103 6.38 -9.17 2.26
CA PHE A 103 5.16 -8.80 2.97
C PHE A 103 4.20 -7.98 2.11
N PHE A 104 4.73 -7.01 1.37
CA PHE A 104 3.94 -6.24 0.41
C PHE A 104 3.28 -7.15 -0.65
N PHE A 105 4.04 -8.02 -1.32
CA PHE A 105 3.45 -8.94 -2.30
C PHE A 105 2.45 -9.94 -1.70
N ILE A 106 2.64 -10.37 -0.45
CA ILE A 106 1.66 -11.22 0.25
C ILE A 106 0.34 -10.46 0.43
N TYR A 107 0.36 -9.17 0.81
CA TYR A 107 -0.86 -8.36 0.81
C TYR A 107 -1.52 -8.32 -0.56
N LEU A 108 -0.74 -8.02 -1.61
CA LEU A 108 -1.26 -7.94 -2.98
C LEU A 108 -1.93 -9.23 -3.44
N TYR A 109 -1.37 -10.38 -3.07
CA TYR A 109 -1.94 -11.67 -3.42
C TYR A 109 -3.20 -11.95 -2.60
N VAL A 110 -3.09 -11.87 -1.27
CA VAL A 110 -4.15 -12.29 -0.34
C VAL A 110 -5.36 -11.36 -0.39
N SER A 111 -5.19 -10.06 -0.58
CA SER A 111 -6.29 -9.10 -0.66
C SER A 111 -7.15 -9.24 -1.92
N LYS A 112 -6.61 -9.87 -2.98
CA LYS A 112 -7.30 -10.08 -4.26
C LYS A 112 -7.92 -11.46 -4.41
N ARG A 113 -7.79 -12.33 -3.41
CA ARG A 113 -8.50 -13.62 -3.41
C ARG A 113 -9.98 -13.38 -3.15
N LYS A 114 -10.84 -14.13 -3.86
CA LYS A 114 -12.30 -14.12 -3.65
C LYS A 114 -12.69 -14.45 -2.21
N TYR A 115 -11.93 -15.32 -1.56
CA TYR A 115 -12.11 -15.67 -0.16
C TYR A 115 -10.78 -15.59 0.57
N THR A 116 -10.72 -14.68 1.53
CA THR A 116 -9.61 -14.56 2.48
C THR A 116 -10.21 -14.58 3.87
N ALA A 117 -9.72 -15.50 4.71
CA ALA A 117 -10.12 -15.56 6.10
C ALA A 117 -9.60 -14.30 6.83
N PRO A 118 -10.47 -13.49 7.48
CA PRO A 118 -10.10 -12.31 8.25
C PRO A 118 -8.89 -12.52 9.17
N GLN A 119 -8.83 -13.69 9.82
CA GLN A 119 -7.76 -14.04 10.75
C GLN A 119 -6.37 -14.07 10.08
N ARG A 120 -6.29 -14.41 8.78
CA ARG A 120 -5.02 -14.43 8.04
C ARG A 120 -4.49 -13.01 7.82
N LEU A 121 -5.38 -12.05 7.53
CA LEU A 121 -5.01 -10.64 7.41
C LEU A 121 -4.57 -10.07 8.77
N SER A 122 -5.28 -10.40 9.85
CA SER A 122 -4.86 -10.04 11.21
C SER A 122 -3.54 -10.67 11.64
N GLN A 123 -3.25 -11.89 11.18
CA GLN A 123 -1.95 -12.52 11.43
C GLN A 123 -0.83 -11.84 10.63
N LEU A 124 -1.06 -11.56 9.35
CA LEU A 124 -0.10 -10.86 8.49
C LEU A 124 0.27 -9.48 9.07
N SER A 125 -0.74 -8.68 9.43
CA SER A 125 -0.56 -7.36 10.03
C SER A 125 0.29 -7.41 11.30
N ARG A 126 0.00 -8.34 12.22
CA ARG A 126 0.80 -8.54 13.44
C ARG A 126 2.22 -9.00 13.16
N ARG A 127 2.41 -9.93 12.23
CA ARG A 127 3.75 -10.42 11.86
C ARG A 127 4.64 -9.31 11.31
N ILE A 128 4.06 -8.41 10.50
CA ILE A 128 4.76 -7.24 9.98
C ILE A 128 5.11 -6.28 11.11
N LEU A 129 4.16 -6.00 12.00
CA LEU A 129 4.39 -5.16 13.17
C LEU A 129 5.51 -5.73 14.05
N ASP A 130 5.48 -7.02 14.37
CA ASP A 130 6.49 -7.70 15.16
C ASP A 130 7.87 -7.61 14.49
N PHE A 131 7.93 -7.83 13.17
CA PHE A 131 9.17 -7.71 12.40
C PHE A 131 9.74 -6.29 12.44
N VAL A 132 8.90 -5.28 12.17
CA VAL A 132 9.27 -3.86 12.18
C VAL A 132 9.77 -3.42 13.55
N ARG A 133 9.16 -3.91 14.63
CA ARG A 133 9.57 -3.58 16.00
C ARG A 133 10.85 -4.31 16.42
N THR A 134 10.98 -5.59 16.07
CA THR A 134 12.14 -6.40 16.48
C THR A 134 13.43 -5.90 15.85
N HIS A 135 13.35 -5.34 14.64
CA HIS A 135 14.50 -4.82 13.90
C HIS A 135 14.57 -3.29 13.90
N ASP A 136 13.77 -2.61 14.73
CA ASP A 136 13.76 -1.15 14.85
C ASP A 136 13.68 -0.37 13.53
N LEU A 137 12.98 -0.91 12.52
CA LEU A 137 13.01 -0.38 11.14
C LEU A 137 12.50 1.07 11.02
N VAL A 138 11.64 1.50 11.94
CA VAL A 138 11.16 2.89 12.01
C VAL A 138 12.32 3.85 12.36
N PHE A 139 13.23 3.42 13.22
CA PHE A 139 14.43 4.17 13.59
C PHE A 139 15.41 4.21 12.42
N ASP A 140 15.69 3.06 11.80
CA ASP A 140 16.58 2.95 10.63
C ASP A 140 16.15 3.83 9.45
N CYS A 141 14.83 4.01 9.26
CA CYS A 141 14.30 4.89 8.23
C CYS A 141 14.44 6.39 8.52
N VAL A 142 14.72 6.79 9.77
CA VAL A 142 14.65 8.19 10.21
C VAL A 142 16.02 8.72 10.68
N ASP A 143 16.83 7.90 11.33
CA ASP A 143 18.11 8.34 11.89
C ASP A 143 19.30 8.04 10.97
N SER A 144 19.97 9.11 10.54
CA SER A 144 21.17 9.04 9.68
C SER A 144 22.40 8.47 10.39
N ALA A 145 22.36 8.38 11.72
CA ALA A 145 23.51 8.06 12.56
C ALA A 145 23.65 6.57 12.92
N SER A 146 22.68 5.72 12.56
CA SER A 146 22.60 4.33 13.04
C SER A 146 22.99 3.27 12.01
N ILE A 147 23.82 3.59 11.02
CA ILE A 147 24.42 2.54 10.18
C ILE A 147 25.55 1.90 10.98
N CYS A 148 25.21 0.87 11.74
CA CYS A 148 26.16 -0.04 12.35
C CYS A 148 26.90 -0.81 11.23
N HIS A 149 28.18 -0.49 11.07
CA HIS A 149 29.26 -1.33 10.53
C HIS A 149 28.88 -2.50 9.62
N GLN A 150 28.55 -2.24 8.37
CA GLN A 150 29.00 -3.07 7.27
C GLN A 150 29.46 -2.16 6.14
N SER A 151 30.58 -2.53 5.51
CA SER A 151 31.27 -1.86 4.43
C SER A 151 30.40 -1.70 3.16
N GLN A 152 29.38 -0.86 3.28
CA GLN A 152 28.54 -0.36 2.22
C GLN A 152 28.97 1.09 1.97
N THR A 153 29.22 1.45 0.71
CA THR A 153 29.44 2.86 0.35
C THR A 153 28.22 3.67 0.79
N GLU A 154 28.41 4.89 1.30
CA GLU A 154 27.31 5.73 1.83
C GLU A 154 26.12 5.83 0.86
N GLU A 155 26.41 5.90 -0.44
CA GLU A 155 25.43 5.89 -1.54
C GLU A 155 24.54 4.64 -1.55
N THR A 156 25.09 3.47 -1.19
CA THR A 156 24.34 2.20 -1.13
C THR A 156 23.43 2.05 0.09
N ALA A 157 23.84 2.64 1.21
CA ALA A 157 23.03 2.65 2.42
C ALA A 157 21.86 3.64 2.31
N VAL A 158 22.07 4.79 1.64
CA VAL A 158 21.04 5.82 1.46
C VAL A 158 19.86 5.32 0.63
N TYR A 159 20.08 4.66 -0.53
CA TYR A 159 18.95 4.12 -1.31
C TYR A 159 18.23 2.99 -0.57
N SER A 160 18.95 2.23 0.26
CA SER A 160 18.37 1.13 1.03
C SER A 160 17.37 1.69 2.06
N ARG A 161 17.69 2.85 2.67
CA ARG A 161 16.82 3.52 3.62
C ARG A 161 15.54 4.09 3.00
N SER A 162 15.65 4.86 1.92
CA SER A 162 14.49 5.48 1.27
C SER A 162 13.59 4.43 0.62
N LEU A 163 14.16 3.36 0.07
CA LEU A 163 13.39 2.20 -0.41
C LEU A 163 12.68 1.45 0.72
N LEU A 164 13.33 1.25 1.87
CA LEU A 164 12.68 0.66 3.04
C LEU A 164 11.49 1.51 3.50
N ALA A 165 11.70 2.83 3.58
CA ALA A 165 10.63 3.77 3.92
C ALA A 165 9.47 3.70 2.92
N ARG A 166 9.76 3.59 1.62
CA ARG A 166 8.75 3.38 0.56
C ARG A 166 7.96 2.09 0.77
N LEU A 167 8.63 0.99 1.10
CA LEU A 167 7.97 -0.28 1.38
C LEU A 167 7.08 -0.20 2.62
N ILE A 168 7.55 0.44 3.70
CA ILE A 168 6.75 0.68 4.91
C ILE A 168 5.47 1.45 4.57
N MET A 169 5.56 2.52 3.78
CA MET A 169 4.41 3.32 3.39
C MET A 169 3.43 2.56 2.49
N TRP A 170 3.93 1.71 1.58
CA TRP A 170 3.10 0.89 0.70
C TRP A 170 2.42 -0.26 1.46
N ILE A 171 3.09 -0.84 2.45
CA ILE A 171 2.48 -1.83 3.34
C ILE A 171 1.45 -1.19 4.25
N LEU A 172 1.69 0.04 4.73
CA LEU A 172 0.70 0.80 5.50
C LEU A 172 -0.59 0.99 4.69
N ASP A 173 -0.48 1.41 3.43
CA ASP A 173 -1.62 1.58 2.53
C ASP A 173 -2.43 0.28 2.36
N GLU A 174 -1.76 -0.86 2.16
CA GLU A 174 -2.43 -2.16 2.04
C GLU A 174 -3.03 -2.67 3.37
N ASP A 175 -2.35 -2.45 4.50
CA ASP A 175 -2.81 -2.88 5.81
C ASP A 175 -4.06 -2.11 6.27
N VAL A 176 -4.08 -0.79 6.04
CA VAL A 176 -5.26 0.06 6.28
C VAL A 176 -6.46 -0.41 5.44
N LYS A 177 -6.24 -0.70 4.15
CA LYS A 177 -7.26 -1.24 3.24
C LYS A 177 -7.84 -2.56 3.73
N CYS A 178 -6.97 -3.44 4.21
CA CYS A 178 -7.36 -4.75 4.71
C CYS A 178 -8.10 -4.66 6.06
N GLY A 179 -7.86 -3.61 6.85
CA GLY A 179 -8.41 -3.39 8.20
C GLY A 179 -9.93 -3.37 8.33
N PHE A 180 -10.69 -3.39 7.23
CA PHE A 180 -12.15 -3.47 7.22
C PHE A 180 -12.66 -4.92 7.41
N PRO A 181 -13.63 -5.24 8.30
CA PRO A 181 -14.12 -4.59 9.51
C PRO A 181 -13.45 -5.17 10.78
N GLY A 182 -12.18 -4.86 10.99
CA GLY A 182 -11.32 -5.44 12.04
C GLY A 182 -10.39 -6.57 11.57
N SER A 183 -10.22 -6.74 10.27
CA SER A 183 -9.33 -7.76 9.68
C SER A 183 -7.93 -7.17 9.44
N GLY A 184 -7.00 -7.26 10.40
CA GLY A 184 -5.70 -6.58 10.28
C GLY A 184 -5.75 -5.13 10.79
N GLY A 185 -4.86 -4.29 10.25
CA GLY A 185 -4.71 -2.90 10.71
C GLY A 185 -3.88 -2.73 11.98
N ASP A 186 -3.24 -3.78 12.52
CA ASP A 186 -2.36 -3.68 13.70
C ASP A 186 -1.09 -2.88 13.39
N PHE A 187 -0.49 -3.12 12.23
CA PHE A 187 0.66 -2.34 11.75
C PHE A 187 0.25 -0.90 11.44
N ALA A 188 -0.89 -0.70 10.76
CA ALA A 188 -1.43 0.62 10.47
C ALA A 188 -1.69 1.45 11.74
N ARG A 189 -2.36 0.85 12.73
CA ARG A 189 -2.64 1.49 14.03
C ARG A 189 -1.35 1.88 14.75
N TYR A 190 -0.33 1.02 14.72
CA TYR A 190 0.97 1.31 15.30
C TYR A 190 1.62 2.57 14.70
N LEU A 191 1.55 2.74 13.38
CA LEU A 191 2.07 3.93 12.70
C LEU A 191 1.17 5.17 12.87
N ALA A 192 -0.15 5.00 12.87
CA ALA A 192 -1.11 6.10 13.07
C ALA A 192 -0.93 6.79 14.45
N GLN A 193 -0.60 6.01 15.48
CA GLN A 193 -0.30 6.51 16.83
C GLN A 193 1.04 7.27 16.94
N ARG A 194 1.87 7.26 15.88
CA ARG A 194 3.23 7.85 15.86
C ARG A 194 3.37 8.87 14.74
N SER A 195 2.41 9.79 14.61
CA SER A 195 2.29 10.72 13.48
C SER A 195 3.61 11.40 13.08
N THR A 196 4.41 11.90 14.03
CA THR A 196 5.71 12.54 13.74
C THR A 196 6.72 11.59 13.12
N LYS A 197 6.86 10.36 13.66
CA LYS A 197 7.78 9.36 13.10
C LYS A 197 7.29 8.87 11.75
N THR A 198 5.99 8.62 11.63
CA THR A 198 5.37 8.19 10.37
C THR A 198 5.51 9.27 9.28
N LYS A 199 5.43 10.56 9.63
CA LYS A 199 5.72 11.66 8.71
C LYS A 199 7.18 11.65 8.25
N ALA A 200 8.13 11.40 9.15
CA ALA A 200 9.54 11.28 8.78
C ALA A 200 9.82 10.09 7.83
N ILE A 201 9.18 8.94 8.06
CA ILE A 201 9.22 7.81 7.12
C ILE A 201 8.63 8.21 5.77
N TYR A 202 7.45 8.85 5.76
CA TYR A 202 6.84 9.35 4.54
C TYR A 202 7.80 10.28 3.77
N ASP A 203 8.42 11.24 4.47
CA ASP A 203 9.34 12.20 3.86
C ASP A 203 10.56 11.51 3.25
N ALA A 204 11.16 10.54 3.95
CA ALA A 204 12.24 9.72 3.44
C ALA A 204 11.81 8.86 2.23
N SER A 205 10.57 8.36 2.25
CA SER A 205 10.04 7.52 1.19
C SER A 205 9.91 8.24 -0.15
N ARG A 206 9.75 9.57 -0.16
CA ARG A 206 9.59 10.35 -1.40
C ARG A 206 10.83 10.26 -2.30
N ASN A 207 12.01 10.18 -1.70
CA ASN A 207 13.28 10.16 -2.43
C ASN A 207 13.64 8.78 -3.03
N ALA A 208 12.88 7.72 -2.71
CA ALA A 208 13.24 6.34 -3.05
C ALA A 208 13.54 6.09 -4.54
N LEU A 209 12.86 6.77 -5.46
CA LEU A 209 13.11 6.60 -6.90
C LEU A 209 14.37 7.36 -7.33
N GLY A 210 14.54 8.59 -6.88
CA GLY A 210 15.74 9.39 -7.13
C GLY A 210 16.99 8.68 -6.60
N ASP A 211 16.94 8.19 -5.37
CA ASP A 211 18.07 7.49 -4.74
C ASP A 211 18.38 6.15 -5.44
N TYR A 212 17.36 5.40 -5.85
CA TYR A 212 17.57 4.10 -6.50
C TYR A 212 18.12 4.22 -7.93
N TRP A 213 17.63 5.18 -8.72
CA TRP A 213 18.07 5.38 -10.10
C TRP A 213 19.29 6.30 -10.21
N GLY A 214 19.59 7.09 -9.18
CA GLY A 214 20.72 8.01 -9.11
C GLY A 214 20.80 8.93 -10.32
N ASN A 215 22.00 9.05 -10.89
CA ASN A 215 22.26 9.84 -12.10
C ASN A 215 21.48 9.36 -13.34
N GLY A 216 20.94 8.13 -13.32
CA GLY A 216 20.09 7.60 -14.37
C GLY A 216 18.64 8.09 -14.30
N TYR A 217 18.24 8.76 -13.21
CA TYR A 217 16.89 9.24 -13.02
C TYR A 217 16.61 10.50 -13.87
N PRO A 218 15.69 10.46 -14.85
CA PRO A 218 15.50 11.61 -15.73
C PRO A 218 14.92 12.81 -15.00
N HIS A 219 15.38 14.02 -15.35
CA HIS A 219 14.84 15.28 -14.81
C HIS A 219 13.31 15.40 -14.97
N SER A 220 12.76 14.89 -16.08
CA SER A 220 11.31 14.87 -16.28
C SER A 220 10.57 14.02 -15.25
N GLN A 221 11.19 12.97 -14.73
CA GLN A 221 10.62 12.12 -13.68
C GLN A 221 10.78 12.76 -12.30
N MET A 222 11.87 13.49 -12.04
CA MET A 222 12.04 14.28 -10.81
C MET A 222 10.99 15.39 -10.71
N LEU A 223 10.80 16.16 -11.79
CA LEU A 223 9.78 17.20 -11.85
C LEU A 223 8.37 16.65 -11.61
N ASP A 224 8.09 15.46 -12.15
CA ASP A 224 6.82 14.78 -11.93
C ASP A 224 6.63 14.31 -10.47
N ASP A 225 7.68 13.90 -9.77
CA ASP A 225 7.62 13.60 -8.33
C ASP A 225 7.27 14.85 -7.52
N ASP A 226 7.95 15.97 -7.80
CA ASP A 226 7.69 17.26 -7.14
C ASP A 226 6.26 17.73 -7.39
N GLN A 227 5.78 17.63 -8.63
CA GLN A 227 4.42 18.01 -9.02
C GLN A 227 3.33 17.16 -8.37
N ASN A 228 3.59 15.87 -8.11
CA ASN A 228 2.62 14.98 -7.44
C ASN A 228 2.71 15.02 -5.91
N SER A 229 3.72 15.70 -5.34
CA SER A 229 4.02 15.67 -3.90
C SER A 229 2.82 16.05 -3.03
N THR A 230 2.12 17.14 -3.35
CA THR A 230 0.96 17.61 -2.59
C THR A 230 -0.20 16.62 -2.62
N VAL A 231 -0.44 15.98 -3.76
CA VAL A 231 -1.50 14.97 -3.90
C VAL A 231 -1.15 13.73 -3.08
N LEU A 232 0.10 13.24 -3.20
CA LEU A 232 0.55 12.10 -2.41
C LEU A 232 0.59 12.40 -0.89
N GLU A 233 0.80 13.66 -0.50
CA GLU A 233 0.71 14.09 0.89
C GLU A 233 -0.74 14.06 1.38
N PHE A 234 -1.70 14.45 0.54
CA PHE A 234 -3.12 14.29 0.85
C PHE A 234 -3.52 12.81 1.01
N LEU A 235 -3.12 11.93 0.08
CA LEU A 235 -3.31 10.48 0.21
C LEU A 235 -2.74 9.93 1.52
N TRP A 236 -1.51 10.34 1.87
CA TRP A 236 -0.90 9.96 3.15
C TRP A 236 -1.74 10.42 4.35
N ALA A 237 -2.25 11.65 4.33
CA ALA A 237 -3.06 12.19 5.41
C ALA A 237 -4.43 11.48 5.56
N LEU A 238 -4.93 10.86 4.49
CA LEU A 238 -6.12 10.01 4.53
C LEU A 238 -5.88 8.67 5.25
N MET A 239 -4.65 8.13 5.28
CA MET A 239 -4.39 6.80 5.85
C MET A 239 -4.68 6.74 7.36
N PRO A 240 -4.21 7.68 8.22
CA PRO A 240 -4.58 7.70 9.62
C PRO A 240 -6.08 7.88 9.85
N LEU A 241 -6.75 8.71 9.04
CA LEU A 241 -8.21 8.89 9.10
C LEU A 241 -8.94 7.58 8.80
N TRP A 242 -8.51 6.86 7.76
CA TRP A 242 -9.09 5.56 7.42
C TRP A 242 -8.89 4.55 8.56
N GLN A 243 -7.70 4.52 9.17
CA GLN A 243 -7.46 3.65 10.31
C GLN A 243 -8.36 3.99 11.51
N ASP A 244 -8.56 5.28 11.81
CA ASP A 244 -9.48 5.72 12.87
C ASP A 244 -10.92 5.23 12.60
N ILE A 245 -11.37 5.28 11.33
CA ILE A 245 -12.69 4.78 10.92
C ILE A 245 -12.77 3.25 11.04
N ASN A 246 -11.72 2.51 10.66
CA ASN A 246 -11.67 1.06 10.85
C ASN A 246 -11.87 0.70 12.33
N ASP A 247 -11.23 1.46 13.23
CA ASP A 247 -11.29 1.23 14.67
C ASP A 247 -12.68 1.51 15.26
N LEU A 248 -13.53 2.36 14.65
CA LEU A 248 -14.91 2.61 15.12
C LEU A 248 -15.73 1.32 15.30
N SER A 249 -15.44 0.29 14.51
CA SER A 249 -16.15 -0.99 14.57
C SER A 249 -15.83 -1.83 15.82
N GLY A 250 -14.74 -1.52 16.54
CA GLY A 250 -14.22 -2.32 17.65
C GLY A 250 -14.24 -1.64 19.03
N VAL A 251 -14.62 -0.36 19.14
CA VAL A 251 -14.50 0.39 20.40
C VAL A 251 -15.78 0.34 21.24
N GLY A 252 -15.75 -0.43 22.33
CA GLY A 252 -16.66 -0.20 23.47
C GLY A 252 -16.14 0.95 24.34
N GLY A 253 -16.95 1.97 24.59
CA GLY A 253 -16.71 3.01 25.63
C GLY A 253 -16.02 4.32 25.19
N ASN A 254 -15.20 4.34 24.14
CA ASN A 254 -14.52 5.56 23.63
C ASN A 254 -15.06 6.07 22.28
N TYR A 255 -16.26 5.62 21.89
CA TYR A 255 -16.84 5.90 20.58
C TYR A 255 -17.01 7.39 20.30
N ASP A 256 -17.56 8.16 21.25
CA ASP A 256 -17.83 9.59 21.04
C ASP A 256 -16.54 10.40 20.85
N THR A 257 -15.49 10.10 21.61
CA THR A 257 -14.18 10.75 21.47
C THR A 257 -13.55 10.46 20.11
N LEU A 258 -13.55 9.20 19.67
CA LEU A 258 -13.00 8.80 18.38
C LEU A 258 -13.80 9.42 17.22
N LYS A 259 -15.14 9.46 17.34
CA LYS A 259 -16.02 10.12 16.37
C LYS A 259 -15.71 11.61 16.23
N SER A 260 -15.57 12.34 17.34
CA SER A 260 -15.19 13.77 17.29
C SER A 260 -13.81 14.00 16.67
N GLN A 261 -12.85 13.12 16.90
CA GLN A 261 -11.52 13.20 16.28
C GLN A 261 -11.58 13.00 14.76
N ILE A 262 -12.36 12.03 14.30
CA ILE A 262 -12.60 11.76 12.88
C ILE A 262 -13.26 12.97 12.21
N GLU A 263 -14.30 13.54 12.82
CA GLU A 263 -14.98 14.74 12.30
C GLU A 263 -14.02 15.95 12.21
N GLN A 264 -13.15 16.14 13.20
CA GLN A 264 -12.14 17.20 13.16
C GLN A 264 -11.12 17.00 12.03
N ARG A 265 -10.70 15.75 11.78
CA ARG A 265 -9.81 15.42 10.67
C ARG A 265 -10.47 15.64 9.32
N PHE A 266 -11.74 15.26 9.16
CA PHE A 266 -12.50 15.57 7.95
C PHE A 266 -12.52 17.06 7.65
N ARG A 267 -12.79 17.92 8.65
CA ARG A 267 -12.77 19.38 8.48
C ARG A 267 -11.40 19.89 8.01
N THR A 268 -10.33 19.42 8.66
CA THR A 268 -8.95 19.83 8.33
C THR A 268 -8.57 19.43 6.89
N LEU A 269 -9.01 18.24 6.45
CA LEU A 269 -8.70 17.70 5.13
C LEU A 269 -9.59 18.27 4.02
N GLU A 270 -10.81 18.71 4.34
CA GLU A 270 -11.72 19.35 3.38
C GLU A 270 -11.12 20.66 2.83
N GLU A 271 -10.49 21.47 3.69
CA GLU A 271 -9.76 22.68 3.28
C GLU A 271 -8.68 22.37 2.23
N HIS A 272 -7.92 21.28 2.43
CA HIS A 272 -6.88 20.83 1.50
C HIS A 272 -7.45 20.26 0.20
N SER A 273 -8.64 19.65 0.23
CA SER A 273 -9.30 19.12 -0.97
C SER A 273 -9.82 20.24 -1.90
N SER A 274 -10.20 21.38 -1.33
CA SER A 274 -10.78 22.52 -2.08
C SER A 274 -9.79 23.27 -2.97
N THR A 275 -8.49 23.17 -2.65
CA THR A 275 -7.39 23.81 -3.41
C THR A 275 -6.99 23.08 -4.69
N ILE A 276 -7.57 21.91 -4.97
CA ILE A 276 -7.20 21.07 -6.13
C ILE A 276 -8.25 21.24 -7.24
N THR A 277 -8.24 22.38 -7.95
CA THR A 277 -9.11 22.57 -9.13
C THR A 277 -8.41 23.21 -10.34
N LYS A 278 -7.97 22.35 -11.28
CA LYS A 278 -7.63 22.57 -12.72
C LYS A 278 -6.43 23.47 -13.09
N PRO A 279 -5.78 23.26 -14.28
CA PRO A 279 -6.11 22.35 -15.40
C PRO A 279 -5.25 21.05 -15.47
N ARG A 280 -5.54 20.14 -16.44
CA ARG A 280 -5.26 18.67 -16.49
C ARG A 280 -3.84 18.19 -16.88
N PRO A 281 -3.03 17.73 -15.91
CA PRO A 281 -2.02 16.65 -16.04
C PRO A 281 -2.31 15.44 -15.12
N ARG A 282 -1.46 14.40 -15.14
CA ARG A 282 -1.50 13.16 -14.30
C ARG A 282 -1.84 13.41 -12.82
N ILE A 283 -1.41 14.54 -12.28
CA ILE A 283 -1.73 15.03 -10.93
C ILE A 283 -3.23 14.92 -10.65
N LEU A 284 -4.09 15.22 -11.63
CA LEU A 284 -5.53 15.14 -11.46
C LEU A 284 -6.06 13.71 -11.37
N VAL A 285 -5.42 12.70 -11.98
CA VAL A 285 -5.87 11.30 -11.81
C VAL A 285 -5.61 10.83 -10.38
N ASN A 286 -4.44 11.16 -9.82
CA ASN A 286 -4.14 10.86 -8.41
C ASN A 286 -5.05 11.67 -7.48
N ALA A 287 -5.28 12.96 -7.78
CA ALA A 287 -6.16 13.79 -6.97
C ALA A 287 -7.63 13.32 -7.03
N ASP A 288 -8.11 12.92 -8.20
CA ASP A 288 -9.44 12.34 -8.40
C ASP A 288 -9.59 11.07 -7.55
N TYR A 289 -8.58 10.20 -7.54
CA TYR A 289 -8.56 9.03 -6.65
C TYR A 289 -8.65 9.42 -5.17
N ASP A 290 -7.85 10.39 -4.73
CA ASP A 290 -7.84 10.81 -3.31
C ASP A 290 -9.14 11.51 -2.90
N VAL A 291 -9.74 12.30 -3.79
CA VAL A 291 -11.05 12.93 -3.57
C VAL A 291 -12.15 11.86 -3.50
N VAL A 292 -12.10 10.85 -4.37
CA VAL A 292 -13.01 9.70 -4.31
C VAL A 292 -12.82 8.96 -2.99
N LEU A 293 -11.59 8.69 -2.57
CA LEU A 293 -11.28 8.01 -1.32
C LEU A 293 -11.79 8.81 -0.12
N PHE A 294 -11.51 10.11 -0.05
CA PHE A 294 -12.00 10.99 1.02
C PHE A 294 -13.53 10.93 1.17
N ASN A 295 -14.26 11.05 0.06
CA ASN A 295 -15.72 10.96 0.07
C ASN A 295 -16.20 9.53 0.40
N ALA A 296 -15.50 8.50 -0.05
CA ALA A 296 -15.81 7.11 0.28
C ALA A 296 -15.60 6.85 1.78
N LEU A 297 -14.62 7.47 2.42
CA LEU A 297 -14.40 7.39 3.86
C LEU A 297 -15.52 8.08 4.64
N ARG A 298 -16.09 9.21 4.16
CA ARG A 298 -17.29 9.82 4.77
C ARG A 298 -18.47 8.85 4.74
N VAL A 299 -18.72 8.22 3.59
CA VAL A 299 -19.78 7.21 3.44
C VAL A 299 -19.51 6.00 4.34
N TYR A 300 -18.25 5.54 4.40
CA TYR A 300 -17.86 4.43 5.23
C TYR A 300 -18.08 4.74 6.72
N GLN A 301 -17.61 5.89 7.21
CA GLN A 301 -17.86 6.34 8.58
C GLN A 301 -19.36 6.34 8.88
N PHE A 302 -20.18 6.97 8.04
CA PHE A 302 -21.63 6.98 8.23
C PHE A 302 -22.19 5.56 8.38
N ARG A 303 -21.83 4.65 7.47
CA ARG A 303 -22.29 3.25 7.51
C ARG A 303 -21.81 2.47 8.73
N SER A 304 -20.63 2.78 9.26
CA SER A 304 -20.11 2.17 10.50
C SER A 304 -20.82 2.65 11.76
N THR A 305 -21.52 3.78 11.68
CA THR A 305 -22.12 4.46 12.85
C THR A 305 -23.64 4.36 12.93
N ILE A 306 -24.31 3.95 11.84
CA ILE A 306 -25.76 3.76 11.84
C ILE A 306 -26.14 2.41 12.46
N SER A 307 -27.03 2.46 13.45
CA SER A 307 -27.67 1.26 14.02
C SER A 307 -29.03 0.95 13.39
N ASP A 308 -29.68 1.96 12.80
CA ASP A 308 -30.97 1.84 12.13
C ASP A 308 -30.85 2.22 10.65
N MET A 309 -31.13 1.25 9.78
CA MET A 309 -31.07 1.40 8.31
C MET A 309 -32.23 2.24 7.75
N ARG A 310 -33.19 2.66 8.57
CA ARG A 310 -34.31 3.52 8.18
C ARG A 310 -34.01 5.01 8.30
N ILE A 311 -32.87 5.38 8.89
CA ILE A 311 -32.46 6.78 9.01
C ILE A 311 -32.18 7.34 7.61
N ASP A 312 -32.74 8.52 7.34
CA ASP A 312 -32.47 9.24 6.09
C ASP A 312 -30.98 9.53 5.95
N THR A 313 -30.45 9.34 4.73
CA THR A 313 -29.05 9.64 4.45
C THR A 313 -28.81 11.15 4.55
N PRO A 314 -27.90 11.63 5.41
CA PRO A 314 -27.67 13.06 5.58
C PRO A 314 -27.25 13.74 4.26
N PRO A 315 -27.61 15.03 4.04
CA PRO A 315 -27.28 15.74 2.81
C PRO A 315 -25.80 15.73 2.45
N GLU A 316 -24.91 15.80 3.44
CA GLU A 316 -23.46 15.73 3.24
C GLU A 316 -23.02 14.37 2.66
N ILE A 317 -23.60 13.27 3.14
CA ILE A 317 -23.31 11.92 2.63
C ILE A 317 -23.89 11.75 1.23
N GLN A 318 -25.06 12.31 0.94
CA GLN A 318 -25.62 12.34 -0.41
C GLN A 318 -24.71 13.12 -1.38
N ALA A 319 -24.16 14.26 -0.93
CA ALA A 319 -23.20 15.04 -1.71
C ALA A 319 -21.90 14.25 -1.97
N SER A 320 -21.35 13.58 -0.96
CA SER A 320 -20.19 12.70 -1.12
C SER A 320 -20.44 11.58 -2.13
N LEU A 321 -21.60 10.91 -2.07
CA LEU A 321 -21.99 9.89 -3.06
C LEU A 321 -22.06 10.48 -4.47
N LYS A 322 -22.63 11.68 -4.63
CA LYS A 322 -22.71 12.37 -5.92
C LYS A 322 -21.34 12.72 -6.49
N ILE A 323 -20.39 13.17 -5.66
CA ILE A 323 -19.01 13.44 -6.07
C ILE A 323 -18.34 12.15 -6.56
N ILE A 324 -18.44 11.06 -5.79
CA ILE A 324 -17.89 9.75 -6.17
C ILE A 324 -18.42 9.32 -7.54
N LEU A 325 -19.75 9.37 -7.74
CA LEU A 325 -20.37 8.98 -9.00
C LEU A 325 -19.98 9.90 -10.16
N THR A 326 -19.77 11.18 -9.92
CA THR A 326 -19.38 12.15 -10.96
C THR A 326 -17.95 11.91 -11.45
N ILE A 327 -17.05 11.48 -10.57
CA ILE A 327 -15.64 11.25 -10.92
C ILE A 327 -15.43 9.87 -11.58
N ILE A 328 -16.19 8.86 -11.17
CA ILE A 328 -16.03 7.47 -11.66
C ILE A 328 -16.73 7.24 -13.01
N GLN A 329 -17.71 8.08 -13.39
CA GLN A 329 -18.43 8.01 -14.67
C GLN A 329 -17.62 8.57 -15.85
#